data_AF-B7JQS4-F1
#
_entry.id   AF-B7JQS4-F1
#
_cell.length_a   1.000
_cell.length_b   1.000
_cell.length_c   1.000
_cell.angle_alpha   90.00
_cell.angle_beta   90.00
_cell.angle_gamma   90.00
#
_symmetry.space_group_name_H-M   'P 1'
#
loop_
_entity.id
_entity.type
_entity.pdbx_description
1 polymer ?
#
loop_
_entity_poly.entity_id
_entity_poly.type
_entity_poly.pdbx_seq_one_letter_code
_entity_poly.pdbx_strand_id
1 'polypeptide(L)'
;MITMKIVKQWVQEDSDYIREKVIEYNQKHISDEEKKPSEKISFIVKNEDEEIVGGITAITFWHHVHVDFLWVSEEYRHEGYGTKLIKLIEEFAIEKECSLINLDTFSFQAPAFYKKHGYKVIGVSEDHPKGHNRYYLEKRLENI
;
A
#
# COMPACT_ATOMS: atom_id res chain seq x y z
N MET A 1 23.30 -3.71 39.07
CA MET A 1 22.09 -3.33 38.31
C MET A 1 22.52 -3.01 36.89
N ILE A 2 21.91 -3.63 35.88
CA ILE A 2 22.17 -3.27 34.48
C ILE A 2 21.37 -2.00 34.21
N THR A 3 22.05 -0.93 33.78
CA THR A 3 21.41 0.35 33.46
C THR A 3 21.16 0.40 31.95
N MET A 4 19.96 0.75 31.54
CA MET A 4 19.59 0.91 30.14
C MET A 4 19.88 2.34 29.66
N LYS A 5 20.29 2.49 28.40
CA LYS A 5 20.56 3.80 27.77
C LYS A 5 19.69 3.95 26.52
N ILE A 6 19.09 5.12 26.35
CA ILE A 6 18.42 5.52 25.10
C ILE A 6 19.43 6.28 24.24
N VAL A 7 19.55 5.91 22.96
CA VAL A 7 20.51 6.50 22.01
C VAL A 7 19.75 7.02 20.80
N LYS A 8 20.04 8.26 20.39
CA LYS A 8 19.53 8.84 19.14
C LYS A 8 20.51 8.52 18.01
N GLN A 9 20.07 7.75 17.02
CA GLN A 9 20.86 7.41 15.83
C GLN A 9 19.96 7.04 14.65
N TRP A 10 20.55 6.94 13.46
CA TRP A 10 19.96 6.25 12.32
C TRP A 10 21.01 5.29 11.74
N VAL A 11 20.81 3.99 11.98
CA VAL A 11 21.60 2.89 11.43
C VAL A 11 20.59 1.92 10.83
N GLN A 12 20.77 1.58 9.55
CA GLN A 12 19.80 0.76 8.82
C GLN A 12 19.67 -0.63 9.45
N GLU A 13 20.80 -1.26 9.77
CA GLU A 13 20.86 -2.57 10.42
C GLU A 13 20.11 -2.59 11.77
N ASP A 14 20.32 -1.59 12.62
CA ASP A 14 19.60 -1.50 13.90
C ASP A 14 18.09 -1.30 13.70
N SER A 15 17.70 -0.56 12.67
CA SER A 15 16.29 -0.32 12.33
C SER A 15 15.61 -1.59 11.80
N ASP A 16 16.34 -2.36 10.99
CA ASP A 16 15.89 -3.66 10.48
C ASP A 16 15.79 -4.68 11.62
N TYR A 17 16.77 -4.72 12.55
CA TYR A 17 16.71 -5.55 13.75
C TYR A 17 15.47 -5.24 14.62
N ILE A 18 15.17 -3.96 14.85
CA ILE A 18 13.97 -3.54 15.59
C ILE A 18 12.71 -4.02 14.85
N ARG A 19 12.65 -3.85 13.53
CA ARG A 19 11.53 -4.34 12.71
C ARG A 19 11.37 -5.85 12.82
N GLU A 20 12.45 -6.61 12.74
CA GLU A 20 12.43 -8.07 12.90
C GLU A 20 11.88 -8.49 14.26
N LYS A 21 12.26 -7.81 15.35
CA LYS A 21 11.70 -8.10 16.68
C LYS A 21 10.21 -7.83 16.79
N VAL A 22 9.69 -6.81 16.11
CA VAL A 22 8.25 -6.57 16.01
C VAL A 22 7.57 -7.68 15.20
N ILE A 23 8.16 -8.11 14.07
CA ILE A 23 7.64 -9.21 13.26
C ILE A 23 7.59 -10.51 14.07
N GLU A 24 8.68 -10.87 14.75
CA GLU A 24 8.75 -12.05 15.64
C GLU A 24 7.68 -12.02 16.73
N TYR A 25 7.41 -10.84 17.31
CA TYR A 25 6.36 -10.67 18.29
C TYR A 25 4.97 -10.84 17.67
N ASN A 26 4.70 -10.20 16.53
CA ASN A 26 3.41 -10.28 15.84
C ASN A 26 3.09 -11.72 15.40
N GLN A 27 4.08 -12.45 14.90
CA GLN A 27 3.94 -13.87 14.53
C GLN A 27 3.51 -14.78 15.69
N LYS A 28 3.77 -14.39 16.95
CA LYS A 28 3.30 -15.12 18.14
C LYS A 28 1.83 -14.85 18.48
N HIS A 29 1.24 -13.79 17.91
CA HIS A 29 -0.12 -13.34 18.23
C HIS A 29 -1.14 -13.61 17.12
N ILE A 30 -0.69 -14.07 15.95
CA ILE A 30 -1.56 -14.45 14.83
C ILE A 30 -1.59 -15.97 14.67
N SER A 31 -2.70 -16.49 14.15
CA SER A 31 -2.85 -17.91 13.83
C SER A 31 -1.90 -18.33 12.71
N ASP A 32 -1.64 -19.62 12.56
CA ASP A 32 -0.79 -20.13 11.48
C ASP A 32 -1.42 -19.90 10.09
N GLU A 33 -2.75 -19.85 10.00
CA GLU A 33 -3.49 -19.52 8.77
C GLU A 33 -3.17 -18.10 8.27
N GLU A 34 -3.02 -17.13 9.18
CA GLU A 34 -2.70 -15.74 8.85
C GLU A 34 -1.22 -15.53 8.48
N LYS A 35 -0.34 -16.52 8.72
CA LYS A 35 1.12 -16.42 8.47
C LYS A 35 1.48 -16.65 6.99
N LYS A 36 0.66 -16.16 6.06
CA LYS A 36 0.99 -16.18 4.64
C LYS A 36 2.25 -15.32 4.37
N PRO A 37 3.19 -15.79 3.53
CA PRO A 37 4.35 -14.98 3.15
C PRO A 37 3.92 -13.67 2.49
N SER A 38 4.59 -12.58 2.85
CA SER A 38 4.38 -11.30 2.16
C SER A 38 4.94 -11.35 0.74
N GLU A 39 4.18 -10.86 -0.22
CA GLU A 39 4.57 -10.79 -1.62
C GLU A 39 4.50 -9.35 -2.11
N LYS A 40 5.55 -8.88 -2.76
CA LYS A 40 5.56 -7.57 -3.42
C LYS A 40 5.22 -7.74 -4.89
N ILE A 41 4.37 -6.88 -5.42
CA ILE A 41 4.02 -6.85 -6.84
C ILE A 41 4.11 -5.44 -7.40
N SER A 42 4.38 -5.35 -8.70
CA SER A 42 4.27 -4.12 -9.47
C SER A 42 3.71 -4.37 -10.86
N PHE A 43 2.84 -3.50 -11.33
CA PHE A 43 2.46 -3.41 -12.75
C PHE A 43 2.97 -2.09 -13.32
N ILE A 44 3.57 -2.13 -14.50
CA ILE A 44 4.14 -0.95 -15.16
C ILE A 44 3.45 -0.70 -16.50
N VAL A 45 3.39 0.57 -16.90
CA VAL A 45 2.95 1.02 -18.23
C VAL A 45 4.18 1.54 -18.96
N LYS A 46 4.42 1.03 -20.16
CA LYS A 46 5.50 1.49 -21.04
C LYS A 46 4.96 2.14 -22.30
N ASN A 47 5.66 3.15 -22.81
CA ASN A 47 5.41 3.72 -24.13
C ASN A 47 6.13 2.90 -25.23
N GLU A 48 6.02 3.35 -26.48
CA GLU A 48 6.63 2.68 -27.65
C GLU A 48 8.18 2.67 -27.59
N ASP A 49 8.78 3.60 -26.84
CA ASP A 49 10.23 3.69 -26.62
C ASP A 49 10.71 2.87 -25.40
N GLU A 50 9.85 2.00 -24.85
CA GLU A 50 10.10 1.15 -23.67
C GLU A 50 10.33 1.90 -22.34
N GLU A 51 9.99 3.19 -22.29
CA GLU A 51 10.09 4.02 -21.09
C GLU A 51 8.89 3.81 -20.16
N ILE A 52 9.12 3.84 -18.84
CA ILE A 52 8.05 3.72 -17.85
C ILE A 52 7.28 5.04 -17.74
N VAL A 53 6.02 5.02 -18.17
CA VAL A 53 5.12 6.19 -18.15
C VAL A 53 4.00 6.05 -17.11
N GLY A 54 3.98 4.95 -16.36
CA GLY A 54 3.06 4.73 -15.26
C GLY A 54 3.34 3.42 -14.53
N GLY A 55 2.75 3.25 -13.36
CA GLY A 55 2.82 2.00 -12.63
C GLY A 55 2.10 2.04 -11.28
N ILE A 56 1.98 0.86 -10.69
CA ILE A 56 1.43 0.63 -9.35
C ILE A 56 2.29 -0.40 -8.63
N THR A 57 2.56 -0.18 -7.34
CA THR A 57 3.27 -1.13 -6.48
C THR A 57 2.42 -1.47 -5.26
N ALA A 58 2.50 -2.71 -4.81
CA ALA A 58 1.76 -3.18 -3.64
C ALA A 58 2.49 -4.30 -2.92
N ILE A 59 2.07 -4.55 -1.68
CA ILE A 59 2.53 -5.68 -0.85
C ILE A 59 1.34 -6.41 -0.23
N THR A 60 1.43 -7.74 -0.18
CA THR A 60 0.47 -8.59 0.54
C THR A 60 0.93 -8.88 1.97
N PHE A 61 -0.01 -8.97 2.90
CA PHE A 61 0.17 -9.50 4.25
C PHE A 61 -1.20 -9.77 4.89
N TRP A 62 -1.33 -10.81 5.73
CA TRP A 62 -2.56 -11.13 6.49
C TRP A 62 -3.84 -11.09 5.62
N HIS A 63 -3.78 -11.73 4.45
CA HIS A 63 -4.88 -11.72 3.47
C HIS A 63 -5.34 -10.32 3.04
N HIS A 64 -4.45 -9.33 3.08
CA HIS A 64 -4.71 -7.98 2.63
C HIS A 64 -3.65 -7.54 1.62
N VAL A 65 -4.01 -6.58 0.77
CA VAL A 65 -3.09 -5.86 -0.09
C VAL A 65 -2.99 -4.41 0.37
N HIS A 66 -1.77 -3.92 0.54
CA HIS A 66 -1.51 -2.48 0.67
C HIS A 66 -0.95 -1.95 -0.65
N VAL A 67 -1.59 -0.95 -1.24
CA VAL A 67 -1.04 -0.23 -2.41
C VAL A 67 -0.10 0.85 -1.90
N ASP A 68 1.20 0.72 -2.19
CA ASP A 68 2.21 1.68 -1.77
C ASP A 68 2.19 2.93 -2.66
N PHE A 69 2.20 2.75 -3.98
CA PHE A 69 2.31 3.84 -4.95
C PHE A 69 1.48 3.57 -6.20
N LEU A 70 0.83 4.60 -6.73
CA LEU A 70 0.21 4.62 -8.06
C LEU A 70 0.61 5.91 -8.75
N TRP A 71 1.18 5.79 -9.94
CA TRP A 71 1.62 6.93 -10.73
C TRP A 71 1.30 6.73 -12.22
N VAL A 72 0.94 7.83 -12.87
CA VAL A 72 0.84 7.93 -14.33
C VAL A 72 1.42 9.29 -14.72
N SER A 73 2.34 9.28 -15.68
CA SER A 73 2.91 10.48 -16.29
C SER A 73 1.80 11.41 -16.76
N GLU A 74 2.00 12.72 -16.60
CA GLU A 74 0.97 13.73 -16.84
C GLU A 74 0.41 13.67 -18.26
N GLU A 75 1.28 13.41 -19.24
CA GLU A 75 0.92 13.27 -20.66
C GLU A 75 -0.08 12.15 -20.92
N TYR A 76 0.00 11.05 -20.16
CA TYR A 76 -0.85 9.86 -20.33
C TYR A 76 -2.01 9.81 -19.32
N ARG A 77 -2.27 10.90 -18.60
CA ARG A 77 -3.45 10.99 -17.71
C ARG A 77 -4.72 11.08 -18.54
N HIS A 78 -5.84 10.71 -17.93
CA HIS A 78 -7.17 10.69 -18.58
C HIS A 78 -7.34 9.64 -19.69
N GLU A 79 -6.32 8.86 -20.02
CA GLU A 79 -6.39 7.71 -20.95
C GLU A 79 -6.81 6.39 -20.27
N GLY A 80 -7.08 6.43 -18.96
CA GLY A 80 -7.60 5.28 -18.21
C GLY A 80 -6.55 4.31 -17.68
N TYR A 81 -5.24 4.59 -17.81
CA TYR A 81 -4.18 3.75 -17.27
C TYR A 81 -4.27 3.55 -15.75
N GLY A 82 -4.63 4.60 -14.98
CA GLY A 82 -4.85 4.47 -13.54
C GLY A 82 -5.95 3.44 -13.21
N THR A 83 -7.06 3.45 -13.95
CA THR A 83 -8.14 2.47 -13.80
C THR A 83 -7.68 1.06 -14.15
N LYS A 84 -6.87 0.88 -15.19
CA LYS A 84 -6.31 -0.44 -15.54
C LYS A 84 -5.41 -0.97 -14.42
N LEU A 85 -4.51 -0.13 -13.91
CA LEU A 85 -3.57 -0.48 -12.84
C LEU A 85 -4.27 -0.87 -11.54
N ILE A 86 -5.27 -0.10 -11.08
CA ILE A 86 -5.97 -0.43 -9.84
C ILE A 86 -6.79 -1.72 -9.98
N LYS A 87 -7.35 -2.01 -11.16
CA LYS A 87 -8.05 -3.27 -11.42
C LYS A 87 -7.11 -4.47 -11.41
N LEU A 88 -5.90 -4.35 -11.94
CA LEU A 88 -4.89 -5.42 -11.87
C LEU A 88 -4.51 -5.75 -10.42
N ILE A 89 -4.45 -4.74 -9.54
CA ILE A 89 -4.27 -4.98 -8.10
C ILE A 89 -5.49 -5.69 -7.49
N GLU A 90 -6.71 -5.31 -7.89
CA GLU A 90 -7.92 -5.99 -7.42
C GLU A 90 -7.96 -7.46 -7.84
N GLU A 91 -7.60 -7.76 -9.09
CA GLU A 91 -7.48 -9.12 -9.62
C GLU A 91 -6.41 -9.93 -8.87
N PHE A 92 -5.23 -9.33 -8.68
CA PHE A 92 -4.16 -9.94 -7.90
C PHE A 92 -4.56 -10.23 -6.44
N ALA A 93 -5.27 -9.30 -5.80
CA ALA A 93 -5.77 -9.49 -4.44
C ALA A 93 -6.72 -10.70 -4.36
N ILE A 94 -7.62 -10.86 -5.34
CA ILE A 94 -8.52 -12.02 -5.43
C ILE A 94 -7.72 -13.32 -5.65
N GLU A 95 -6.74 -13.32 -6.56
CA GLU A 95 -5.86 -14.48 -6.81
C GLU A 95 -5.12 -14.93 -5.55
N LYS A 96 -4.71 -13.97 -4.70
CA LYS A 96 -4.01 -14.23 -3.43
C LYS A 96 -4.94 -14.49 -2.26
N GLU A 97 -6.24 -14.65 -2.50
CA GLU A 97 -7.26 -14.84 -1.47
C GLU A 97 -7.20 -13.74 -0.40
N CYS A 98 -6.98 -12.49 -0.84
CA CYS A 98 -6.98 -11.32 0.01
C CYS A 98 -8.36 -10.68 0.08
N SER A 99 -8.88 -10.46 1.30
CA SER A 99 -10.23 -9.93 1.55
C SER A 99 -10.30 -8.39 1.61
N LEU A 100 -9.13 -7.73 1.65
CA LEU A 100 -9.02 -6.29 1.82
C LEU A 100 -7.93 -5.72 0.91
N ILE A 101 -8.23 -4.57 0.32
CA ILE A 101 -7.22 -3.69 -0.25
C ILE A 101 -7.28 -2.37 0.51
N ASN A 102 -6.14 -1.89 1.00
CA ASN A 102 -6.05 -0.59 1.62
C ASN A 102 -4.93 0.26 1.00
N LEU A 103 -5.09 1.56 1.15
CA LEU A 103 -4.12 2.56 0.70
C LEU A 103 -4.37 3.87 1.42
N ASP A 104 -3.46 4.79 1.23
CA ASP A 104 -3.71 6.18 1.56
C ASP A 104 -3.30 7.11 0.41
N THR A 105 -3.89 8.30 0.41
CA THR A 105 -3.70 9.26 -0.67
C THR A 105 -3.92 10.68 -0.16
N PHE A 106 -3.11 11.63 -0.62
CA PHE A 106 -3.32 13.04 -0.28
C PHE A 106 -4.45 13.65 -1.12
N SER A 107 -5.00 14.77 -0.65
CA SER A 107 -6.06 15.52 -1.34
C SER A 107 -5.67 15.94 -2.77
N PHE A 108 -4.38 16.14 -3.03
CA PHE A 108 -3.84 16.45 -4.36
C PHE A 108 -3.53 15.21 -5.22
N GLN A 109 -3.68 14.00 -4.67
CA GLN A 109 -3.49 12.70 -5.37
C GLN A 109 -4.82 12.02 -5.71
N ALA A 110 -5.83 12.83 -6.07
CA ALA A 110 -7.11 12.37 -6.58
C ALA A 110 -7.85 11.34 -5.68
N PRO A 111 -8.21 11.64 -4.43
CA PRO A 111 -9.00 10.73 -3.57
C PRO A 111 -10.34 10.30 -4.21
N ALA A 112 -10.92 11.15 -5.07
CA ALA A 112 -12.12 10.83 -5.83
C ALA A 112 -11.92 9.68 -6.84
N PHE A 113 -10.70 9.47 -7.35
CA PHE A 113 -10.36 8.35 -8.22
C PHE A 113 -10.63 7.02 -7.51
N TYR A 114 -10.10 6.83 -6.30
CA TYR A 114 -10.29 5.59 -5.54
C TYR A 114 -11.75 5.39 -5.12
N LYS A 115 -12.44 6.47 -4.69
CA LYS A 115 -13.88 6.41 -4.38
C LYS A 115 -14.71 5.91 -5.57
N LYS A 116 -14.40 6.36 -6.79
CA LYS A 116 -15.06 5.88 -8.02
C LYS A 116 -14.85 4.38 -8.27
N HIS A 117 -13.76 3.80 -7.76
CA HIS A 117 -13.46 2.36 -7.86
C HIS A 117 -13.98 1.56 -6.66
N GLY A 118 -14.82 2.15 -5.81
CA GLY A 118 -15.47 1.45 -4.70
C GLY A 118 -14.71 1.46 -3.38
N TYR A 119 -13.60 2.20 -3.29
CA TYR A 119 -12.89 2.39 -2.03
C TYR A 119 -13.65 3.35 -1.11
N LYS A 120 -13.74 3.00 0.17
CA LYS A 120 -14.37 3.79 1.23
C LYS A 120 -13.29 4.50 2.04
N VAL A 121 -13.54 5.75 2.42
CA VAL A 121 -12.65 6.46 3.35
C VAL A 121 -12.93 5.96 4.76
N ILE A 122 -11.88 5.51 5.45
CA ILE A 122 -11.93 5.02 6.83
C ILE A 122 -11.24 5.96 7.83
N GLY A 123 -10.46 6.91 7.33
CA GLY A 123 -9.79 7.91 8.16
C GLY A 123 -9.30 9.10 7.35
N VAL A 124 -9.16 10.24 8.02
CA VAL A 124 -8.62 11.47 7.44
C VAL A 124 -7.67 12.11 8.44
N SER A 125 -6.46 12.41 8.01
CA SER A 125 -5.56 13.35 8.70
C SER A 125 -5.72 14.71 8.02
N GLU A 126 -6.38 15.63 8.69
CA GLU A 126 -6.59 17.00 8.20
C GLU A 126 -5.32 17.86 8.35
N ASP A 127 -5.18 18.86 7.48
CA ASP A 127 -4.05 19.81 7.47
C ASP A 127 -2.67 19.14 7.45
N HIS A 128 -2.56 18.03 6.72
CA HIS A 128 -1.36 17.21 6.56
C HIS A 128 -1.08 16.86 5.08
N PRO A 129 0.03 17.38 4.50
CA PRO A 129 0.76 18.55 4.98
C PRO A 129 -0.15 19.79 5.01
N LYS A 130 0.31 20.87 5.67
CA LYS A 130 -0.50 22.10 5.83
C LYS A 130 -1.19 22.51 4.52
N GLY A 131 -2.51 22.70 4.58
CA GLY A 131 -3.37 23.03 3.43
C GLY A 131 -3.92 21.81 2.67
N HIS A 132 -3.58 20.60 3.07
CA HIS A 132 -3.97 19.35 2.42
C HIS A 132 -4.47 18.32 3.43
N ASN A 133 -5.15 17.28 2.96
CA ASN A 133 -5.59 16.18 3.82
C ASN A 133 -4.97 14.87 3.31
N ARG A 134 -4.65 13.94 4.21
CA ARG A 134 -4.35 12.54 3.88
C ARG A 134 -5.58 11.69 4.16
N TYR A 135 -6.05 10.96 3.16
CA TYR A 135 -7.18 10.04 3.26
C TYR A 135 -6.66 8.62 3.36
N TYR A 136 -7.17 7.85 4.29
CA TYR A 136 -6.97 6.40 4.39
C TYR A 136 -8.20 5.71 3.83
N LEU A 137 -8.01 4.80 2.88
CA LEU A 137 -9.07 4.15 2.16
C LEU A 137 -8.95 2.63 2.20
N GLU A 138 -10.09 1.96 2.19
CA GLU A 138 -10.17 0.51 2.05
C GLU A 138 -11.23 0.09 1.03
N LYS A 139 -11.03 -1.06 0.41
CA LYS A 139 -12.03 -1.79 -0.35
C LYS A 139 -12.03 -3.23 0.13
N ARG A 140 -13.18 -3.70 0.61
CA ARG A 140 -13.40 -5.11 0.94
C ARG A 140 -13.82 -5.85 -0.31
N LEU A 141 -13.23 -7.01 -0.52
CA LEU A 141 -13.54 -7.89 -1.64
C LEU A 141 -14.60 -8.88 -1.16
N GLU A 142 -15.83 -8.67 -1.58
CA GLU A 142 -16.92 -9.61 -1.34
C GLU A 142 -16.73 -10.79 -2.30
N ASN A 143 -16.65 -12.02 -1.76
CA ASN A 143 -16.47 -13.32 -2.44
C ASN A 143 -15.08 -13.98 -2.34
N ILE A 144 -14.47 -13.99 -1.15
CA ILE A 144 -13.55 -15.08 -0.78
C ILE A 144 -14.26 -15.96 0.25
#